data_AF-A0A1W4WYM0-F1
#
_entry.id   AF-A0A1W4WYM0-F1
#
_cell.length_a   1.000
_cell.length_b   1.000
_cell.length_c   1.000
_cell.angle_alpha   90.00
_cell.angle_beta   90.00
_cell.angle_gamma   90.00
#
_symmetry.space_group_name_H-M   'P 1'
#
loop_
_entity.id
_entity.type
_entity.pdbx_description
1 polymer ?
#
loop_
_entity_poly.entity_id
_entity_poly.type
_entity_poly.pdbx_seq_one_letter_code
_entity_poly.pdbx_strand_id
1 'polypeptide(L)'
;MESRGSVTEETQSVELILQQSLFLTAFNVAAAKLMRFLVHTNSILIFIFEELDTLDRNLMKMSNLYGFICQLFFFSLCDMVMLRPYVKELMPAKAITGPTTLLFYTVFTYFVSKVRDIVTNNFSIHSSYSRLDLVRWVFKILLEWAKAIVIVICLKEQGIVYKPKTLYTIVTFIYYICTEKLFLELIPEIVRYFNFDIFDSMEHLYVPIVMYIYSIFVGFVVISLMLTKRLSWYTLFGTYFILYMRLKDLLYNYVTVLLLEIETFQSFKIATNKEIQEWDDICAVCLNRMSRARITPCNHLFHPQCLRMCLQNSFKCPLCKKDFLR
;
A
#
# COMPACT_ATOMS: atom_id res chain seq x y z
N MET A 1 18.21 22.57 -30.37
CA MET A 1 18.91 22.72 -29.07
C MET A 1 17.87 23.06 -28.01
N GLU A 2 16.92 22.16 -27.75
CA GLU A 2 15.78 22.42 -26.85
C GLU A 2 15.18 21.08 -26.42
N SER A 3 15.85 20.38 -25.51
CA SER A 3 15.27 19.19 -24.84
C SER A 3 15.98 18.81 -23.53
N ARG A 4 16.88 19.66 -23.01
CA ARG A 4 17.61 19.42 -21.75
C ARG A 4 16.93 20.04 -20.51
N GLY A 5 15.82 20.78 -20.68
CA GLY A 5 15.17 21.53 -19.60
C GLY A 5 14.09 20.77 -18.81
N SER A 6 13.43 19.75 -19.38
CA SER A 6 12.31 19.07 -18.70
C SER A 6 12.75 17.93 -17.78
N VAL A 7 13.87 17.26 -18.08
CA VAL A 7 14.39 16.15 -17.27
C VAL A 7 14.99 16.66 -15.95
N THR A 8 15.53 17.88 -15.95
CA THR A 8 16.17 18.48 -14.75
C THR A 8 15.18 18.90 -13.68
N GLU A 9 13.96 19.32 -14.05
CA GLU A 9 12.91 19.72 -13.09
C GLU A 9 12.24 18.49 -12.44
N GLU A 10 12.02 17.40 -13.18
CA GLU A 10 11.53 16.14 -12.62
C GLU A 10 12.57 15.48 -11.69
N THR A 11 13.86 15.48 -12.06
CA THR A 11 14.93 14.98 -11.17
C THR A 11 15.07 15.80 -9.89
N GLN A 12 14.88 17.12 -9.94
CA GLN A 12 14.90 17.99 -8.76
C GLN A 12 13.70 17.74 -7.84
N SER A 13 12.52 17.43 -8.40
CA SER A 13 11.33 17.10 -7.60
C SER A 13 11.47 15.75 -6.87
N VAL A 14 12.10 14.76 -7.50
CA VAL A 14 12.40 13.44 -6.92
C VAL A 14 13.53 13.52 -5.91
N GLU A 15 14.57 14.33 -6.16
CA GLU A 15 15.61 14.64 -5.18
C GLU A 15 15.01 15.32 -3.94
N LEU A 16 14.08 16.26 -4.08
CA LEU A 16 13.42 16.91 -2.95
C LEU A 16 12.59 15.93 -2.10
N ILE A 17 11.91 14.96 -2.74
CA ILE A 17 11.17 13.89 -2.06
C ILE A 17 12.13 12.88 -1.40
N LEU A 18 13.25 12.56 -2.04
CA LEU A 18 14.34 11.76 -1.47
C LEU A 18 15.02 12.47 -0.30
N GLN A 19 15.16 13.79 -0.35
CA GLN A 19 15.77 14.59 0.72
C GLN A 19 14.81 14.74 1.91
N GLN A 20 13.51 14.85 1.67
CA GLN A 20 12.47 14.80 2.72
C GLN A 20 12.33 13.40 3.33
N SER A 21 12.43 12.33 2.53
CA SER A 21 12.44 10.96 3.05
C SER A 21 13.74 10.64 3.79
N LEU A 22 14.89 11.15 3.35
CA LEU A 22 16.16 11.13 4.07
C LEU A 22 16.09 11.91 5.39
N PHE A 23 15.31 12.99 5.47
CA PHE A 23 15.12 13.72 6.72
C PHE A 23 14.24 12.92 7.71
N LEU A 24 13.22 12.21 7.22
CA LEU A 24 12.42 11.27 8.02
C LEU A 24 13.20 10.03 8.45
N THR A 25 14.06 9.48 7.59
CA THR A 25 14.96 8.38 7.96
C THR A 25 16.06 8.87 8.88
N ALA A 26 16.58 10.09 8.73
CA ALA A 26 17.52 10.69 9.66
C ALA A 26 16.87 10.98 11.01
N PHE A 27 15.61 11.43 11.06
CA PHE A 27 14.85 11.60 12.30
C PHE A 27 14.57 10.25 12.98
N ASN A 28 14.22 9.20 12.22
CA ASN A 28 14.02 7.86 12.76
C ASN A 28 15.31 7.16 13.14
N VAL A 29 16.41 7.38 12.42
CA VAL A 29 17.75 6.92 12.81
C VAL A 29 18.22 7.69 14.02
N ALA A 30 17.96 8.99 14.13
CA ALA A 30 18.26 9.79 15.31
C ALA A 30 17.40 9.36 16.51
N ALA A 31 16.11 9.08 16.34
CA ALA A 31 15.23 8.55 17.38
C ALA A 31 15.62 7.12 17.77
N ALA A 32 16.02 6.28 16.81
CA ALA A 32 16.55 4.94 17.06
C ALA A 32 17.94 4.97 17.70
N LYS A 33 18.75 6.00 17.42
CA LYS A 33 20.08 6.21 18.01
C LYS A 33 19.97 6.84 19.41
N LEU A 34 18.99 7.71 19.63
CA LEU A 34 18.60 8.25 20.93
C LEU A 34 17.99 7.16 21.81
N MET A 35 17.12 6.30 21.25
CA MET A 35 16.64 5.09 21.95
C MET A 35 17.79 4.12 22.22
N ARG A 36 18.68 3.83 21.26
CA ARG A 36 19.89 3.02 21.49
C ARG A 36 20.79 3.61 22.58
N PHE A 37 20.90 4.93 22.66
CA PHE A 37 21.63 5.64 23.71
C PHE A 37 20.96 5.52 25.09
N LEU A 38 19.62 5.62 25.16
CA LEU A 38 18.85 5.38 26.39
C LEU A 38 18.83 3.90 26.82
N VAL A 39 18.96 2.98 25.86
CA VAL A 39 19.00 1.51 26.03
C VAL A 39 20.38 1.05 26.50
N HIS A 40 21.46 1.72 26.07
CA HIS A 40 22.84 1.38 26.47
C HIS A 40 23.07 1.48 28.00
N THR A 41 22.25 2.23 28.73
CA THR A 41 22.40 2.43 30.17
C THR A 41 21.64 1.41 31.02
N ASN A 42 20.78 0.55 30.43
CA ASN A 42 19.91 -0.33 31.20
C ASN A 42 19.61 -1.67 30.50
N SER A 43 20.29 -2.75 30.93
CA SER A 43 20.22 -4.09 30.33
C SER A 43 18.80 -4.68 30.26
N ILE A 44 17.96 -4.38 31.25
CA ILE A 44 16.55 -4.80 31.31
C ILE A 44 15.73 -4.15 30.19
N LEU A 45 16.02 -2.89 29.87
CA LEU A 45 15.31 -2.16 28.82
C LEU A 45 15.61 -2.75 27.43
N ILE A 46 16.86 -3.17 27.20
CA ILE A 46 17.28 -3.83 25.94
C ILE A 46 16.46 -5.10 25.71
N PHE A 47 16.38 -5.95 26.74
CA PHE A 47 15.64 -7.22 26.67
C PHE A 47 14.16 -7.00 26.37
N ILE A 48 13.51 -6.04 27.04
CA ILE A 48 12.10 -5.72 26.78
C ILE A 48 11.88 -5.21 25.35
N PHE A 49 12.78 -4.37 24.83
CA PHE A 49 12.68 -3.88 23.46
C PHE A 49 12.88 -4.97 22.42
N GLU A 50 13.78 -5.93 22.65
CA GLU A 50 14.05 -7.03 21.73
C GLU A 50 12.86 -8.01 21.65
N GLU A 51 12.25 -8.32 22.80
CA GLU A 51 11.02 -9.10 22.87
C GLU A 51 9.85 -8.37 22.18
N LEU A 52 9.70 -7.06 22.42
CA LEU A 52 8.68 -6.24 21.76
C LEU A 52 8.91 -6.18 20.24
N ASP A 53 10.14 -6.04 19.79
CA ASP A 53 10.48 -6.03 18.37
C ASP A 53 10.18 -7.39 17.70
N THR A 54 10.41 -8.48 18.43
CA THR A 54 10.03 -9.83 17.98
C THR A 54 8.52 -10.01 17.91
N LEU A 55 7.79 -9.50 18.90
CA LEU A 55 6.32 -9.47 18.89
C LEU A 55 5.79 -8.65 17.71
N ASP A 56 6.32 -7.44 17.49
CA ASP A 56 5.96 -6.56 16.39
C ASP A 56 6.13 -7.27 15.05
N ARG A 57 7.28 -7.94 14.83
CA ARG A 57 7.55 -8.72 13.62
C ARG A 57 6.55 -9.85 13.43
N ASN A 58 6.22 -10.58 14.49
CA ASN A 58 5.26 -11.67 14.43
C ASN A 58 3.84 -11.14 14.14
N LEU A 59 3.47 -9.99 14.69
CA LEU A 59 2.19 -9.35 14.41
C LEU A 59 2.12 -8.86 12.96
N MET A 60 3.19 -8.25 12.44
CA MET A 60 3.27 -7.81 11.04
C MET A 60 3.16 -8.97 10.04
N LYS A 61 3.68 -10.16 10.36
CA LYS A 61 3.48 -11.37 9.53
C LYS A 61 1.99 -11.71 9.39
N MET A 62 1.20 -11.48 10.43
CA MET A 62 -0.26 -11.63 10.42
C MET A 62 -0.94 -10.36 9.89
N SER A 63 -0.60 -9.96 8.65
CA SER A 63 -1.05 -8.72 8.00
C SER A 63 -2.54 -8.40 8.13
N ASN A 64 -3.43 -9.40 8.00
CA ASN A 64 -4.88 -9.20 8.13
C ASN A 64 -5.30 -8.80 9.56
N LEU A 65 -4.77 -9.49 10.57
CA LEU A 65 -5.09 -9.21 11.98
C LEU A 65 -4.51 -7.86 12.40
N TYR A 66 -3.25 -7.63 12.05
CA TYR A 66 -2.56 -6.38 12.29
C TYR A 66 -3.29 -5.18 11.67
N GLY A 67 -3.64 -5.28 10.38
CA GLY A 67 -4.38 -4.24 9.67
C GLY A 67 -5.73 -3.95 10.32
N PHE A 68 -6.47 -5.00 10.70
CA PHE A 68 -7.75 -4.87 11.40
C PHE A 68 -7.60 -4.16 12.76
N ILE A 69 -6.57 -4.48 13.55
CA ILE A 69 -6.30 -3.83 14.83
C ILE A 69 -6.01 -2.33 14.63
N CYS A 70 -5.16 -1.97 13.66
CA CYS A 70 -4.89 -0.57 13.33
C CYS A 70 -6.15 0.18 12.91
N GLN A 71 -6.98 -0.42 12.05
CA GLN A 71 -8.28 0.14 11.66
C GLN A 71 -9.19 0.30 12.88
N LEU A 72 -9.30 -0.70 13.76
CA LEU A 72 -10.15 -0.60 14.95
C LEU A 72 -9.76 0.59 15.84
N PHE A 73 -8.47 0.78 16.12
CA PHE A 73 -7.99 1.93 16.88
C PHE A 73 -8.25 3.26 16.16
N PHE A 74 -7.96 3.33 14.86
CA PHE A 74 -8.16 4.55 14.07
C PHE A 74 -9.63 5.00 14.05
N PHE A 75 -10.55 4.07 13.76
CA PHE A 75 -11.98 4.36 13.70
C PHE A 75 -12.54 4.76 15.06
N SER A 76 -12.09 4.08 16.13
CA SER A 76 -12.49 4.40 17.50
C SER A 76 -11.99 5.79 17.93
N LEU A 77 -10.77 6.19 17.56
CA LEU A 77 -10.27 7.54 17.83
C LEU A 77 -10.97 8.60 16.97
N CYS A 78 -11.24 8.31 15.69
CA CYS A 78 -11.99 9.21 14.81
C CYS A 78 -13.39 9.51 15.36
N ASP A 79 -14.08 8.50 15.89
CA ASP A 79 -15.37 8.69 16.57
C ASP A 79 -15.25 9.67 17.75
N MET A 80 -14.21 9.50 18.56
CA MET A 80 -13.99 10.37 19.72
C MET A 80 -13.67 11.80 19.32
N VAL A 81 -12.96 12.02 18.20
CA VAL A 81 -12.61 13.37 17.69
C VAL A 81 -13.79 14.03 17.02
N MET A 82 -14.40 13.37 16.05
CA MET A 82 -15.29 14.01 15.06
C MET A 82 -16.78 13.90 15.44
N LEU A 83 -17.18 12.87 16.18
CA LEU A 83 -18.58 12.56 16.47
C LEU A 83 -18.97 12.84 17.93
N ARG A 84 -18.12 12.51 18.91
CA ARG A 84 -18.43 12.68 20.34
C ARG A 84 -18.77 14.11 20.79
N PRO A 85 -18.22 15.21 20.23
CA PRO A 85 -18.65 16.57 20.57
C PRO A 85 -20.13 16.85 20.27
N TYR A 86 -20.73 16.09 19.35
CA TYR A 86 -22.09 16.27 18.84
C TYR A 86 -23.08 15.22 19.39
N VAL A 87 -22.63 13.96 19.56
CA VAL A 87 -23.48 12.85 20.05
C VAL A 87 -23.96 13.04 21.48
N LYS A 88 -23.23 13.81 22.31
CA LYS A 88 -23.61 14.10 23.70
C LYS A 88 -24.95 14.86 23.81
N GLU A 89 -25.43 15.45 22.72
CA GLU A 89 -26.64 16.28 22.67
C GLU A 89 -27.88 15.56 22.10
N LEU A 90 -27.73 14.44 21.37
CA LEU A 90 -28.83 13.92 20.52
C LEU A 90 -29.30 12.48 20.79
N MET A 91 -28.51 11.56 21.37
CA MET A 91 -29.00 10.18 21.65
C MET A 91 -28.30 9.49 22.84
N PRO A 92 -29.06 8.83 23.74
CA PRO A 92 -28.50 7.94 24.75
C PRO A 92 -28.24 6.53 24.16
N ALA A 93 -27.05 6.01 24.40
CA ALA A 93 -26.71 4.58 24.52
C ALA A 93 -27.22 3.60 23.43
N LYS A 94 -26.41 3.34 22.38
CA LYS A 94 -26.05 1.94 21.98
C LYS A 94 -25.14 1.77 20.75
N ALA A 95 -24.89 2.76 19.91
CA ALA A 95 -24.05 2.56 18.73
C ALA A 95 -22.65 3.14 18.90
N ILE A 96 -21.63 2.29 18.98
CA ILE A 96 -20.24 2.70 18.71
C ILE A 96 -20.13 2.83 17.18
N THR A 97 -20.03 4.05 16.67
CA THR A 97 -20.12 4.37 15.23
C THR A 97 -18.94 3.86 14.41
N GLY A 98 -17.79 3.63 15.04
CA GLY A 98 -16.52 3.25 14.43
C GLY A 98 -16.48 1.79 14.04
N PRO A 99 -16.65 0.83 14.98
CA PRO A 99 -16.73 -0.59 14.65
C PRO A 99 -17.87 -0.91 13.68
N THR A 100 -18.98 -0.18 13.76
CA THR A 100 -20.10 -0.34 12.80
C THR A 100 -19.72 0.16 11.41
N THR A 101 -19.03 1.31 11.29
CA THR A 101 -18.48 1.76 10.00
C THR A 101 -17.47 0.76 9.44
N LEU A 102 -16.57 0.25 10.28
CA LEU A 102 -15.58 -0.75 9.88
C LEU A 102 -16.25 -2.01 9.35
N LEU A 103 -17.33 -2.48 10.00
CA LEU A 103 -18.12 -3.61 9.53
C LEU A 103 -18.74 -3.36 8.13
N PHE A 104 -19.28 -2.17 7.88
CA PHE A 104 -19.78 -1.84 6.54
C PHE A 104 -18.67 -1.86 5.48
N TYR A 105 -17.48 -1.37 5.84
CA TYR A 105 -16.34 -1.35 4.92
C TYR A 105 -15.77 -2.74 4.65
N THR A 106 -15.77 -3.65 5.63
CA THR A 106 -15.34 -5.04 5.39
C THR A 106 -16.32 -5.80 4.48
N VAL A 107 -17.63 -5.55 4.61
CA VAL A 107 -18.64 -6.09 3.67
C VAL A 107 -18.39 -5.55 2.26
N PHE A 108 -18.05 -4.27 2.12
CA PHE A 108 -17.67 -3.67 0.84
C PHE A 108 -16.41 -4.34 0.25
N THR A 109 -15.36 -4.56 1.05
CA THR A 109 -14.14 -5.25 0.60
C THR A 109 -14.42 -6.70 0.18
N TYR A 110 -15.29 -7.41 0.90
CA TYR A 110 -15.71 -8.75 0.50
C TYR A 110 -16.32 -8.73 -0.91
N PHE A 111 -17.21 -7.77 -1.16
CA PHE A 111 -17.81 -7.59 -2.48
C PHE A 111 -16.76 -7.30 -3.56
N VAL A 112 -15.85 -6.36 -3.31
CA VAL A 112 -14.75 -6.03 -4.26
C VAL A 112 -13.88 -7.25 -4.54
N SER A 113 -13.56 -8.05 -3.51
CA SER A 113 -12.81 -9.31 -3.66
C SER A 113 -13.51 -10.30 -4.60
N LYS A 114 -14.83 -10.46 -4.47
CA LYS A 114 -15.60 -11.33 -5.36
C LYS A 114 -15.65 -10.81 -6.79
N VAL A 115 -15.78 -9.50 -6.99
CA VAL A 115 -15.69 -8.91 -8.32
C VAL A 115 -14.31 -9.17 -8.93
N ARG A 116 -13.23 -8.97 -8.17
CA ARG A 116 -11.86 -9.27 -8.60
C ARG A 116 -11.72 -10.74 -9.04
N ASP A 117 -12.15 -11.69 -8.21
CA ASP A 117 -12.08 -13.12 -8.53
C ASP A 117 -12.84 -13.47 -9.83
N ILE A 118 -14.01 -12.86 -10.04
CA ILE A 118 -14.81 -13.06 -11.27
C ILE A 118 -14.08 -12.50 -12.49
N VAL A 119 -13.44 -11.33 -12.38
CA VAL A 119 -12.73 -10.70 -13.49
C VAL A 119 -11.47 -11.50 -13.84
N THR A 120 -10.65 -11.86 -12.86
CA THR A 120 -9.37 -12.55 -13.08
C THR A 120 -9.55 -13.94 -13.68
N ASN A 121 -10.52 -14.72 -13.19
CA ASN A 121 -10.75 -16.09 -13.68
C ASN A 121 -11.29 -16.14 -15.12
N ASN A 122 -12.01 -15.12 -15.57
CA ASN A 122 -12.61 -15.13 -16.91
C ASN A 122 -11.68 -14.54 -17.97
N PHE A 123 -10.81 -13.59 -17.60
CA PHE A 123 -9.83 -13.01 -18.53
C PHE A 123 -8.79 -14.03 -19.00
N SER A 124 -8.45 -15.01 -18.16
CA SER A 124 -7.49 -16.06 -18.50
C SER A 124 -8.04 -17.20 -19.37
N ILE A 125 -9.37 -17.33 -19.49
CA ILE A 125 -10.00 -18.55 -20.05
C ILE A 125 -10.52 -18.38 -21.49
N HIS A 126 -11.04 -17.23 -21.96
CA HIS A 126 -11.67 -17.13 -23.30
C HIS A 126 -11.32 -15.88 -24.11
N SER A 127 -10.71 -16.09 -25.28
CA SER A 127 -10.40 -15.08 -26.32
C SER A 127 -11.57 -14.76 -27.26
N SER A 128 -12.79 -15.22 -26.96
CA SER A 128 -13.99 -14.92 -27.76
C SER A 128 -15.19 -14.75 -26.84
N TYR A 129 -15.47 -13.49 -26.48
CA TYR A 129 -16.62 -13.13 -25.64
C TYR A 129 -17.93 -13.32 -26.42
N SER A 130 -18.77 -14.26 -25.98
CA SER A 130 -20.15 -14.35 -26.44
C SER A 130 -21.05 -13.40 -25.63
N ARG A 131 -22.12 -12.87 -26.23
CA ARG A 131 -23.08 -11.99 -25.52
C ARG A 131 -23.71 -12.67 -24.29
N LEU A 132 -23.83 -14.01 -24.32
CA LEU A 132 -24.38 -14.79 -23.21
C LEU A 132 -23.45 -14.81 -21.99
N ASP A 133 -22.13 -14.74 -22.19
CA ASP A 133 -21.16 -14.73 -21.10
C ASP A 133 -21.12 -13.38 -20.38
N LEU A 134 -21.33 -12.28 -21.13
CA LEU A 134 -21.50 -10.95 -20.56
C LEU A 134 -22.75 -10.89 -19.68
N VAL A 135 -23.86 -11.47 -20.13
CA VAL A 135 -25.09 -11.56 -19.32
C VAL A 135 -24.84 -12.37 -18.04
N ARG A 136 -24.19 -13.54 -18.14
CA ARG A 136 -23.81 -14.34 -16.96
C ARG A 136 -22.93 -13.55 -15.98
N TRP A 137 -22.01 -12.73 -16.47
CA TRP A 137 -21.16 -11.86 -15.64
C TRP A 137 -21.98 -10.81 -14.88
N VAL A 138 -22.86 -10.10 -15.57
CA VAL A 138 -23.75 -9.10 -14.94
C VAL A 138 -24.59 -9.75 -13.85
N PHE A 139 -25.19 -10.92 -14.11
CA PHE A 139 -26.00 -11.63 -13.11
C PHE A 139 -25.19 -12.05 -11.88
N LYS A 140 -23.96 -12.54 -12.05
CA LYS A 140 -23.08 -12.89 -10.90
C LYS A 140 -22.78 -11.66 -10.05
N ILE A 141 -22.46 -10.53 -10.68
CA ILE A 141 -22.21 -9.27 -9.97
C ILE A 141 -23.45 -8.80 -9.23
N LEU A 142 -24.62 -8.78 -9.89
CA LEU A 142 -25.88 -8.37 -9.26
C LEU A 142 -26.23 -9.24 -8.05
N LEU A 143 -25.95 -10.55 -8.11
CA LEU A 143 -26.20 -11.47 -6.99
C LEU A 143 -25.28 -11.20 -5.80
N GLU A 144 -24.00 -10.92 -6.02
CA GLU A 144 -23.08 -10.53 -4.94
C GLU A 144 -23.45 -9.15 -4.34
N TRP A 145 -23.91 -8.20 -5.15
CA TRP A 145 -24.45 -6.92 -4.66
C TRP A 145 -25.71 -7.14 -3.80
N ALA A 146 -26.62 -8.02 -4.21
CA ALA A 146 -27.83 -8.32 -3.46
C ALA A 146 -27.49 -8.88 -2.07
N LYS A 147 -26.48 -9.76 -1.94
CA LYS A 147 -26.01 -10.25 -0.64
C LYS A 147 -25.51 -9.12 0.27
N ALA A 148 -24.73 -8.18 -0.28
CA ALA A 148 -24.26 -7.03 0.49
C ALA A 148 -25.41 -6.15 0.98
N ILE A 149 -26.42 -5.90 0.13
CA ILE A 149 -27.62 -5.15 0.49
C ILE A 149 -28.40 -5.85 1.62
N VAL A 150 -28.57 -7.17 1.54
CA VAL A 150 -29.23 -7.96 2.60
C VAL A 150 -28.51 -7.80 3.93
N ILE A 151 -27.17 -7.88 3.95
CA ILE A 151 -26.39 -7.66 5.17
C ILE A 151 -26.65 -6.27 5.76
N VAL A 152 -26.65 -5.22 4.92
CA VAL A 152 -26.94 -3.84 5.36
C VAL A 152 -28.34 -3.70 5.95
N ILE A 153 -29.35 -4.33 5.33
CA ILE A 153 -30.73 -4.32 5.83
C ILE A 153 -30.81 -5.05 7.18
N CYS A 154 -30.22 -6.24 7.31
CA CYS A 154 -30.19 -6.98 8.57
C CYS A 154 -29.52 -6.18 9.69
N LEU A 155 -28.43 -5.45 9.41
CA LEU A 155 -27.78 -4.58 10.40
C LEU A 155 -28.69 -3.43 10.82
N LYS A 156 -29.46 -2.86 9.89
CA LYS A 156 -30.45 -1.82 10.21
C LYS A 156 -31.59 -2.37 11.06
N GLU A 157 -32.08 -3.58 10.79
CA GLU A 157 -33.12 -4.26 11.58
C GLU A 157 -32.66 -4.57 13.00
N GLN A 158 -31.37 -4.84 13.21
CA GLN A 158 -30.76 -4.98 14.54
C GLN A 158 -30.72 -3.67 15.35
N GLY A 159 -31.29 -2.58 14.83
CA GLY A 159 -31.39 -1.29 15.51
C GLY A 159 -30.13 -0.43 15.39
N ILE A 160 -29.20 -0.77 14.49
CA ILE A 160 -28.02 0.05 14.22
C ILE A 160 -28.44 1.23 13.34
N VAL A 161 -28.69 2.38 13.96
CA VAL A 161 -28.96 3.63 13.23
C VAL A 161 -27.65 4.24 12.75
N TYR A 162 -27.31 3.98 11.48
CA TYR A 162 -26.09 4.50 10.86
C TYR A 162 -26.35 5.80 10.09
N LYS A 163 -25.90 6.94 10.63
CA LYS A 163 -25.96 8.27 9.99
C LYS A 163 -24.66 9.05 10.23
N PRO A 164 -23.54 8.64 9.63
CA PRO A 164 -22.26 9.33 9.79
C PRO A 164 -22.26 10.70 9.09
N LYS A 165 -21.39 11.61 9.55
CA LYS A 165 -21.12 12.87 8.84
C LYS A 165 -20.32 12.60 7.57
N THR A 166 -20.53 13.41 6.53
CA THR A 166 -19.84 13.30 5.23
C THR A 166 -18.32 13.37 5.36
N LEU A 167 -17.79 14.29 6.17
CA LEU A 167 -16.34 14.39 6.40
C LEU A 167 -15.78 13.14 7.08
N TYR A 168 -16.48 12.62 8.09
CA TYR A 168 -16.10 11.38 8.77
C TYR A 168 -16.09 10.20 7.80
N THR A 169 -17.11 10.05 6.95
CA THR A 169 -17.14 8.98 5.94
C THR A 169 -16.01 9.10 4.95
N ILE A 170 -15.72 10.30 4.44
CA ILE A 170 -14.63 10.50 3.46
C ILE A 170 -13.27 10.13 4.09
N VAL A 171 -12.97 10.67 5.28
CA VAL A 171 -11.67 10.42 5.94
C VAL A 171 -11.51 8.94 6.29
N THR A 172 -12.52 8.32 6.89
CA THR A 172 -12.46 6.90 7.27
C THR A 172 -12.44 5.97 6.08
N PHE A 173 -13.16 6.28 5.00
CA PHE A 173 -13.18 5.46 3.79
C PHE A 173 -11.85 5.50 3.05
N ILE A 174 -11.24 6.68 2.89
CA ILE A 174 -9.92 6.79 2.25
C ILE A 174 -8.87 6.09 3.12
N TYR A 175 -8.90 6.29 4.45
CA TYR A 175 -7.99 5.56 5.36
C TYR A 175 -8.17 4.04 5.24
N TYR A 176 -9.40 3.56 5.14
CA TYR A 176 -9.70 2.14 4.98
C TYR A 176 -9.12 1.59 3.68
N ILE A 177 -9.35 2.25 2.53
CA ILE A 177 -8.75 1.88 1.25
C ILE A 177 -7.21 1.86 1.34
N CYS A 178 -6.60 2.82 2.03
CA CYS A 178 -5.15 2.89 2.20
C CYS A 178 -4.55 1.81 3.12
N THR A 179 -5.36 1.15 3.94
CA THR A 179 -4.88 0.20 4.96
C THR A 179 -5.28 -1.24 4.69
N GLU A 180 -6.36 -1.46 3.97
CA GLU A 180 -6.89 -2.78 3.67
C GLU A 180 -6.01 -3.53 2.66
N LYS A 181 -5.68 -4.79 2.96
CA LYS A 181 -4.74 -5.61 2.19
C LYS A 181 -5.17 -5.77 0.73
N LEU A 182 -6.46 -5.97 0.50
CA LEU A 182 -7.00 -6.14 -0.85
C LEU A 182 -6.68 -4.94 -1.75
N PHE A 183 -6.81 -3.71 -1.23
CA PHE A 183 -6.55 -2.51 -2.02
C PHE A 183 -5.05 -2.23 -2.18
N LEU A 184 -4.23 -2.60 -1.19
CA LEU A 184 -2.77 -2.57 -1.32
C LEU A 184 -2.24 -3.49 -2.43
N GLU A 185 -2.93 -4.58 -2.74
CA GLU A 185 -2.61 -5.47 -3.88
C GLU A 185 -3.27 -5.00 -5.19
N LEU A 186 -4.53 -4.56 -5.13
CA LEU A 186 -5.32 -4.21 -6.31
C LEU A 186 -4.87 -2.89 -6.97
N ILE A 187 -4.59 -1.85 -6.18
CA ILE A 187 -4.27 -0.52 -6.73
C ILE A 187 -2.97 -0.54 -7.52
N PRO A 188 -1.86 -1.17 -7.07
CA PRO A 188 -0.65 -1.28 -7.90
C PRO A 188 -0.89 -2.02 -9.22
N GLU A 189 -1.73 -3.05 -9.25
CA GLU A 189 -2.10 -3.74 -10.49
C GLU A 189 -2.84 -2.81 -11.46
N ILE A 190 -3.76 -1.99 -10.95
CA ILE A 190 -4.48 -0.98 -11.73
C ILE A 190 -3.51 0.08 -12.26
N VAL A 191 -2.60 0.59 -11.42
CA VAL A 191 -1.60 1.60 -11.84
C VAL A 191 -0.66 1.01 -12.90
N ARG A 192 -0.27 -0.26 -12.76
CA ARG A 192 0.55 -0.97 -13.76
C ARG A 192 -0.16 -1.09 -15.11
N TYR A 193 -1.48 -1.24 -15.14
CA TYR A 193 -2.24 -1.27 -16.39
C TYR A 193 -2.11 0.02 -17.21
N PHE A 194 -1.97 1.18 -16.55
CA PHE A 194 -1.76 2.47 -17.23
C PHE A 194 -0.33 2.67 -17.77
N ASN A 195 0.63 1.82 -17.37
CA ASN A 195 2.01 1.77 -17.88
C ASN A 195 2.73 3.14 -17.87
N PHE A 196 2.76 3.80 -16.71
CA PHE A 196 3.47 5.07 -16.54
C PHE A 196 4.99 4.90 -16.59
N ASP A 197 5.67 5.83 -17.28
CA ASP A 197 7.12 5.72 -17.46
C ASP A 197 7.95 5.98 -16.19
N ILE A 198 7.41 6.83 -15.31
CA ILE A 198 8.05 7.35 -14.10
C ILE A 198 8.41 6.24 -13.11
N PHE A 199 7.60 5.18 -13.02
CA PHE A 199 7.78 4.14 -11.99
C PHE A 199 8.76 3.02 -12.39
N ASP A 200 9.21 2.97 -13.64
CA ASP A 200 10.12 1.95 -14.17
C ASP A 200 9.75 0.50 -13.77
N SER A 201 8.45 0.18 -13.79
CA SER A 201 7.90 -1.12 -13.38
C SER A 201 8.04 -1.48 -11.89
N MET A 202 8.25 -0.51 -11.00
CA MET A 202 8.29 -0.65 -9.53
C MET A 202 7.01 -0.17 -8.84
N GLU A 203 5.86 -0.13 -9.52
CA GLU A 203 4.59 0.39 -9.00
C GLU A 203 4.14 -0.33 -7.73
N HIS A 204 4.41 -1.64 -7.65
CA HIS A 204 4.12 -2.48 -6.48
C HIS A 204 4.81 -2.06 -5.17
N LEU A 205 5.84 -1.21 -5.21
CA LEU A 205 6.49 -0.64 -4.02
C LEU A 205 6.10 0.82 -3.83
N TYR A 206 6.16 1.63 -4.90
CA TYR A 206 5.84 3.05 -4.81
C TYR A 206 4.38 3.31 -4.39
N VAL A 207 3.42 2.59 -4.97
CA VAL A 207 1.99 2.80 -4.70
C VAL A 207 1.66 2.48 -3.23
N PRO A 208 2.05 1.32 -2.66
CA PRO A 208 1.88 1.08 -1.25
C PRO A 208 2.59 2.10 -0.36
N ILE A 209 3.82 2.53 -0.68
CA ILE A 209 4.54 3.55 0.09
C ILE A 209 3.70 4.84 0.22
N VAL A 210 3.13 5.31 -0.89
CA VAL A 210 2.26 6.51 -0.89
C VAL A 210 1.02 6.28 -0.01
N MET A 211 0.37 5.12 -0.12
CA MET A 211 -0.81 4.78 0.70
C MET A 211 -0.46 4.70 2.20
N TYR A 212 0.70 4.14 2.56
CA TYR A 212 1.19 4.10 3.94
C TYR A 212 1.50 5.50 4.47
N ILE A 213 2.21 6.34 3.71
CA ILE A 213 2.51 7.73 4.08
C ILE A 213 1.20 8.48 4.35
N TYR A 214 0.21 8.36 3.47
CA TYR A 214 -1.10 8.96 3.68
C TYR A 214 -1.77 8.45 4.96
N SER A 215 -1.77 7.13 5.20
CA SER A 215 -2.38 6.54 6.40
C SER A 215 -1.72 7.04 7.71
N ILE A 216 -0.39 7.19 7.71
CA ILE A 216 0.37 7.71 8.85
C ILE A 216 0.07 9.19 9.06
N PHE A 217 0.00 9.98 7.98
CA PHE A 217 -0.33 11.39 8.04
C PHE A 217 -1.72 11.63 8.65
N VAL A 218 -2.76 10.95 8.15
CA VAL A 218 -4.12 11.06 8.69
C VAL A 218 -4.17 10.57 10.14
N GLY A 219 -3.48 9.47 10.45
CA GLY A 219 -3.33 8.98 11.82
C GLY A 219 -2.71 10.01 12.76
N PHE A 220 -1.67 10.71 12.31
CA PHE A 220 -0.97 11.75 13.08
C PHE A 220 -1.89 12.92 13.38
N VAL A 221 -2.67 13.36 12.39
CA VAL A 221 -3.68 14.43 12.58
C VAL A 221 -4.72 14.03 13.63
N VAL A 222 -5.28 12.81 13.55
CA VAL A 222 -6.28 12.32 14.51
C VAL A 222 -5.72 12.22 15.93
N ILE A 223 -4.51 11.68 16.08
CA ILE A 223 -3.83 11.57 17.37
C ILE A 223 -3.49 12.95 17.95
N SER A 224 -2.99 13.87 17.13
CA SER A 224 -2.69 15.23 17.53
C SER A 224 -3.94 15.94 18.06
N LEU A 225 -5.06 15.84 17.34
CA LEU A 225 -6.35 16.36 17.80
C LEU A 225 -6.82 15.71 19.11
N MET A 226 -6.61 14.40 19.29
CA MET A 226 -6.93 13.72 20.57
C MET A 226 -6.08 14.21 21.74
N LEU A 227 -4.79 14.42 21.52
CA LEU A 227 -3.86 14.90 22.55
C LEU A 227 -4.26 16.30 23.04
N THR A 228 -4.83 17.16 22.19
CA THR A 228 -5.35 18.47 22.63
C THR A 228 -6.54 18.39 23.59
N LYS A 229 -7.30 17.28 23.57
CA LYS A 229 -8.51 17.12 24.38
C LYS A 229 -8.24 16.41 25.70
N ARG A 230 -7.59 15.24 25.65
CA ARG A 230 -7.32 14.40 26.83
C ARG A 230 -6.27 13.34 26.52
N LEU A 231 -5.22 13.28 27.33
CA LEU A 231 -4.30 12.14 27.32
C LEU A 231 -4.98 10.95 28.00
N SER A 232 -5.17 9.86 27.27
CA SER A 232 -5.73 8.61 27.77
C SER A 232 -4.83 7.44 27.40
N TRP A 233 -4.90 6.34 28.16
CA TRP A 233 -4.19 5.10 27.83
C TRP A 233 -4.53 4.62 26.41
N TYR A 234 -5.79 4.77 25.99
CA TYR A 234 -6.25 4.42 24.65
C TYR A 234 -5.57 5.27 23.56
N THR A 235 -5.27 6.54 23.84
CA THR A 235 -4.50 7.41 22.93
C THR A 235 -3.06 6.91 22.77
N LEU A 236 -2.43 6.40 23.83
CA LEU A 236 -1.07 5.84 23.77
C LEU A 236 -1.01 4.55 22.94
N PHE A 237 -1.95 3.62 23.17
CA PHE A 237 -2.07 2.42 22.34
C PHE A 237 -2.39 2.78 20.88
N GLY A 238 -3.26 3.77 20.67
CA GLY A 238 -3.54 4.34 19.35
C GLY A 238 -2.28 4.83 18.64
N THR A 239 -1.44 5.61 19.31
CA THR A 239 -0.15 6.08 18.77
C THR A 239 0.76 4.92 18.37
N TYR A 240 0.85 3.89 19.21
CA TYR A 240 1.67 2.72 18.92
C TYR A 240 1.18 1.97 17.67
N PHE A 241 -0.12 1.65 17.56
CA PHE A 241 -0.65 0.91 16.42
C PHE A 241 -0.80 1.73 15.14
N ILE A 242 -1.29 2.97 15.23
CA ILE A 242 -1.62 3.82 14.07
C ILE A 242 -0.37 4.47 13.48
N LEU A 243 0.62 4.83 14.31
CA LEU A 243 1.85 5.49 13.84
C LEU A 243 3.05 4.55 13.85
N TYR A 244 3.46 4.06 15.03
CA TYR A 244 4.72 3.34 15.16
C TYR A 244 4.72 2.04 14.37
N MET A 245 3.71 1.19 14.54
CA MET A 245 3.63 -0.08 13.80
C MET A 245 3.48 0.15 12.30
N ARG A 246 2.67 1.13 11.87
CA ARG A 246 2.50 1.47 10.44
C ARG A 246 3.78 1.99 9.81
N LEU A 247 4.53 2.82 10.54
CA LEU A 247 5.84 3.31 10.10
C LEU A 247 6.86 2.18 10.03
N LYS A 248 6.88 1.29 11.02
CA LYS A 248 7.78 0.13 11.04
C LYS A 248 7.52 -0.81 9.87
N ASP A 249 6.25 -1.08 9.57
CA ASP A 249 5.82 -1.88 8.42
C ASP A 249 6.22 -1.21 7.09
N LEU A 250 5.94 0.08 6.93
CA LEU A 250 6.39 0.88 5.77
C LEU A 250 7.90 0.75 5.54
N LEU A 251 8.68 0.97 6.60
CA LEU A 251 10.14 0.96 6.50
C LEU A 251 10.66 -0.44 6.16
N TYR A 252 10.22 -1.46 6.88
CA TYR A 252 10.79 -2.81 6.80
C TYR A 252 10.33 -3.61 5.57
N ASN A 253 9.06 -3.48 5.16
CA ASN A 253 8.51 -4.28 4.06
C ASN A 253 8.55 -3.58 2.70
N TYR A 254 8.62 -2.23 2.68
CA TYR A 254 8.55 -1.47 1.43
C TYR A 254 9.78 -0.61 1.18
N VAL A 255 10.18 0.26 2.11
CA VAL A 255 11.28 1.21 1.86
C VAL A 255 12.63 0.52 1.72
N THR A 256 12.97 -0.41 2.62
CA THR A 256 14.22 -1.19 2.53
C THR A 256 14.29 -1.99 1.23
N VAL A 257 13.19 -2.63 0.84
CA VAL A 257 13.08 -3.42 -0.39
C VAL A 257 13.21 -2.52 -1.62
N LEU A 258 12.56 -1.35 -1.61
CA LEU A 258 12.66 -0.37 -2.69
C LEU A 258 14.07 0.14 -2.88
N LEU A 259 14.78 0.50 -1.80
CA LEU A 259 16.15 0.99 -1.91
C LEU A 259 17.07 -0.08 -2.53
N LEU A 260 16.94 -1.33 -2.09
CA LEU A 260 17.70 -2.45 -2.63
C LEU A 260 17.37 -2.70 -4.12
N GLU A 261 16.10 -2.63 -4.48
CA GLU A 261 15.67 -2.82 -5.88
C GLU A 261 16.16 -1.67 -6.77
N ILE A 262 16.10 -0.42 -6.30
CA ILE A 262 16.63 0.75 -7.02
C ILE A 262 18.14 0.61 -7.24
N GLU A 263 18.92 0.29 -6.21
CA GLU A 263 20.37 0.10 -6.33
C GLU A 263 20.70 -0.98 -7.37
N THR A 264 19.96 -2.09 -7.34
CA THR A 264 20.11 -3.17 -8.30
C THR A 264 19.71 -2.72 -9.71
N PHE A 265 18.61 -2.00 -9.87
CA PHE A 265 18.09 -1.60 -11.18
C PHE A 265 18.89 -0.47 -11.84
N GLN A 266 19.45 0.44 -11.04
CA GLN A 266 20.32 1.53 -11.51
C GLN A 266 21.63 1.01 -12.10
N SER A 267 22.07 -0.20 -11.71
CA SER A 267 23.23 -0.85 -12.34
C SER A 267 23.01 -1.18 -13.82
N PHE A 268 21.75 -1.26 -14.28
CA PHE A 268 21.41 -1.55 -15.67
C PHE A 268 21.18 -0.28 -16.49
N LYS A 269 21.88 -0.17 -17.62
CA LYS A 269 21.75 0.97 -18.55
C LYS A 269 20.35 1.00 -19.17
N ILE A 270 19.75 2.19 -19.28
CA ILE A 270 18.52 2.40 -20.06
C ILE A 270 18.87 2.38 -21.55
N ALA A 271 18.20 1.53 -22.33
CA ALA A 271 18.37 1.50 -23.78
C ALA A 271 17.78 2.77 -24.40
N THR A 272 18.52 3.41 -25.29
CA THR A 272 18.00 4.51 -26.09
C THR A 272 17.06 3.99 -27.17
N ASN A 273 16.13 4.84 -27.65
CA ASN A 273 15.22 4.45 -28.74
C ASN A 273 15.97 3.97 -30.01
N LYS A 274 17.18 4.49 -30.26
CA LYS A 274 18.03 4.03 -31.36
C LYS A 274 18.54 2.62 -31.15
N GLU A 275 19.09 2.31 -29.96
CA GLU A 275 19.56 0.96 -29.62
C GLU A 275 18.42 -0.07 -29.67
N ILE A 276 17.20 0.32 -29.27
CA ILE A 276 16.01 -0.54 -29.37
C ILE A 276 15.64 -0.79 -30.84
N GLN A 277 15.68 0.24 -31.68
CA GLN A 277 15.41 0.12 -33.12
C GLN A 277 16.48 -0.66 -33.87
N GLU A 278 17.76 -0.52 -33.48
CA GLU A 278 18.87 -1.27 -34.07
C GLU A 278 18.83 -2.76 -33.69
N TRP A 279 18.35 -3.08 -32.48
CA TRP A 279 18.15 -4.46 -32.06
C TRP A 279 16.96 -5.12 -32.78
N ASP A 280 15.90 -4.36 -33.10
CA ASP A 280 14.66 -4.77 -33.80
C ASP A 280 14.12 -6.17 -33.45
N ASP A 281 14.23 -6.54 -32.18
CA ASP A 281 13.84 -7.87 -31.69
C ASP A 281 12.69 -7.79 -30.67
N ILE A 282 12.14 -8.96 -30.41
CA ILE A 282 11.09 -9.21 -29.43
C ILE A 282 11.76 -9.53 -28.08
N CYS A 283 11.16 -9.10 -26.97
CA CYS A 283 11.66 -9.49 -25.65
C CYS A 283 11.56 -11.01 -25.45
N ALA A 284 12.69 -11.67 -25.19
CA ALA A 284 12.76 -13.13 -25.00
C ALA A 284 11.95 -13.69 -23.82
N VAL A 285 11.45 -12.83 -22.93
CA VAL A 285 10.68 -13.23 -21.73
C VAL A 285 9.18 -13.17 -21.99
N CYS A 286 8.66 -12.06 -22.51
CA CYS A 286 7.22 -11.88 -22.75
C CYS A 286 6.79 -12.08 -24.21
N LEU A 287 7.74 -12.28 -25.12
CA LEU A 287 7.52 -12.45 -26.55
C LEU A 287 6.77 -11.28 -27.22
N ASN A 288 6.89 -10.07 -26.67
CA ASN A 288 6.35 -8.84 -27.26
C ASN A 288 7.45 -7.86 -27.69
N ARG A 289 7.13 -7.00 -28.68
CA ARG A 289 8.03 -5.93 -29.14
C ARG A 289 8.42 -5.00 -28.00
N MET A 290 9.67 -4.54 -28.01
CA MET A 290 10.20 -3.64 -26.99
C MET A 290 10.00 -2.18 -27.39
N SER A 291 9.21 -1.43 -26.62
CA SER A 291 9.16 0.04 -26.66
C SER A 291 10.12 0.67 -25.65
N ARG A 292 10.39 -0.04 -24.55
CA ARG A 292 11.32 0.33 -23.47
C ARG A 292 12.14 -0.89 -23.09
N ALA A 293 13.45 -0.72 -22.96
CA ALA A 293 14.35 -1.80 -22.60
C ALA A 293 15.46 -1.36 -21.65
N ARG A 294 15.91 -2.29 -20.81
CA ARG A 294 17.11 -2.20 -19.98
C ARG A 294 18.19 -3.09 -20.59
N ILE A 295 19.42 -2.58 -20.67
CA ILE A 295 20.59 -3.29 -21.17
C ILE A 295 21.33 -3.88 -19.97
N THR A 296 21.48 -5.19 -19.98
CA THR A 296 22.20 -5.95 -18.95
C THR A 296 23.72 -5.90 -19.18
N PRO A 297 24.58 -6.20 -18.19
CA PRO A 297 26.04 -6.18 -18.38
C PRO A 297 26.55 -7.19 -19.42
N CYS A 298 25.72 -8.17 -19.78
CA CYS A 298 25.98 -9.12 -20.86
C CYS A 298 25.44 -8.66 -22.23
N ASN A 299 25.02 -7.39 -22.35
CA ASN A 299 24.48 -6.73 -23.54
C ASN A 299 23.18 -7.32 -24.11
N HIS A 300 22.38 -8.00 -23.28
CA HIS A 300 21.02 -8.39 -23.65
C HIS A 300 19.98 -7.36 -23.19
N LEU A 301 18.96 -7.15 -24.03
CA LEU A 301 17.86 -6.22 -23.81
C LEU A 301 16.62 -6.95 -23.28
N PHE A 302 15.97 -6.36 -22.28
CA PHE A 302 14.71 -6.84 -21.72
C PHE A 302 13.79 -5.66 -21.39
N HIS A 303 12.47 -5.84 -21.42
CA HIS A 303 11.57 -4.85 -20.79
C HIS A 303 11.93 -4.70 -19.32
N PRO A 304 11.82 -3.49 -18.71
CA PRO A 304 12.04 -3.30 -17.28
C PRO A 304 11.31 -4.33 -16.42
N GLN A 305 10.01 -4.52 -16.65
CA GLN A 305 9.22 -5.53 -15.94
C GLN A 305 9.75 -6.97 -16.14
N CYS A 306 10.17 -7.32 -17.37
CA CYS A 306 10.68 -8.66 -17.66
C CYS A 306 12.02 -8.92 -16.98
N LEU A 307 12.93 -7.94 -17.00
CA LEU A 307 14.21 -8.02 -16.31
C LEU A 307 14.02 -8.20 -14.81
N ARG A 308 13.10 -7.44 -14.22
CA ARG A 308 12.74 -7.52 -12.81
C ARG A 308 12.22 -8.91 -12.43
N MET A 309 11.29 -9.45 -13.22
CA MET A 309 10.79 -10.81 -13.01
C MET A 309 11.90 -11.87 -13.15
N CYS A 310 12.85 -11.67 -14.07
CA CYS A 310 14.03 -12.52 -14.15
C CYS A 310 14.87 -12.45 -12.88
N LEU A 311 15.18 -11.26 -12.36
CA LEU A 311 15.99 -11.06 -11.14
C LEU A 311 15.35 -11.67 -9.90
N GLN A 312 14.01 -11.64 -9.80
CA GLN A 312 13.27 -12.27 -8.71
C GLN A 312 13.38 -13.81 -8.74
N ASN A 313 13.44 -14.40 -9.94
CA ASN A 313 13.47 -15.85 -10.11
C ASN A 313 14.90 -16.43 -10.15
N SER A 314 15.84 -15.74 -10.79
CA SER A 314 17.25 -16.14 -10.88
C SER A 314 18.16 -14.97 -11.18
N PHE A 315 19.35 -14.95 -10.56
CA PHE A 315 20.38 -13.96 -10.87
C PHE A 315 21.12 -14.21 -12.20
N LYS A 316 20.59 -15.07 -13.08
CA LYS A 316 21.21 -15.46 -14.34
C LYS A 316 20.42 -14.97 -15.55
N CYS A 317 21.12 -14.47 -16.55
CA CYS A 317 20.53 -14.06 -17.82
C CYS A 317 19.87 -15.28 -18.51
N PRO A 318 18.59 -15.21 -18.92
CA PRO A 318 17.91 -16.34 -19.56
C PRO A 318 18.55 -16.73 -20.90
N LEU A 319 19.17 -15.77 -21.61
CA LEU A 319 19.78 -15.94 -22.93
C LEU A 319 21.18 -16.56 -22.86
N CYS A 320 22.07 -16.04 -22.01
CA CYS A 320 23.48 -16.48 -21.97
C CYS A 320 23.92 -17.15 -20.67
N LYS A 321 23.02 -17.27 -19.68
CA LYS A 321 23.26 -17.91 -18.37
C LYS A 321 24.36 -17.27 -17.50
N LYS A 322 24.90 -16.11 -17.91
CA LYS A 322 25.82 -15.29 -17.09
C LYS A 322 25.05 -14.58 -15.97
N ASP A 323 25.73 -14.33 -14.85
CA ASP A 323 25.12 -13.61 -13.73
C ASP A 323 24.89 -12.13 -14.08
N PHE A 324 23.78 -11.57 -13.57
CA PHE A 324 23.44 -10.16 -13.77
C PHE A 324 24.30 -9.21 -12.94
N LEU A 325 24.77 -9.66 -11.77
CA LEU A 325 25.56 -8.89 -10.81
C LEU A 325 26.94 -9.56 -10.73
N ARG A 326 27.95 -9.00 -11.41
CA ARG A 326 29.33 -9.48 -11.34
C ARG A 326 30.20 -8.48 -10.60
#